data_AF-A0A453QMX6-F1
#
_entry.id   AF-A0A453QMX6-F1
#
_cell.length_a   1.000
_cell.length_b   1.000
_cell.length_c   1.000
_cell.angle_alpha   90.00
_cell.angle_beta   90.00
_cell.angle_gamma   90.00
#
_symmetry.space_group_name_H-M   'P 1'
#
loop_
_entity.id
_entity.type
_entity.pdbx_description
1 polymer ?
#
loop_
_entity_poly.entity_id
_entity_poly.type
_entity_poly.pdbx_seq_one_letter_code
_entity_poly.pdbx_strand_id
1 'polypeptide(L)'
;MQRHIDPSHRPRESHALTMSSPATEQAIFFLRNHAVTMTAADGVNATSPMAVGRALEVQLAVSVSQLRVTAHHPEHYLVIFSQPTHHVNAVRRGSI
;
A
#
# COMPACT_ATOMS: atom_id res chain seq x y z
N MET A 1 47.14 -3.66 2.07
CA MET A 1 46.89 -3.90 0.63
C MET A 1 45.61 -3.17 0.24
N GLN A 2 45.71 -1.97 -0.31
CA GLN A 2 44.56 -1.19 -0.79
C GLN A 2 44.19 -1.63 -2.22
N ARG A 3 42.94 -2.05 -2.42
CA ARG A 3 42.42 -2.39 -3.75
C ARG A 3 42.02 -1.11 -4.46
N HIS A 4 42.72 -0.80 -5.55
CA HIS A 4 42.35 0.25 -6.49
C HIS A 4 41.04 -0.18 -7.18
N ILE A 5 39.95 0.55 -6.94
CA ILE A 5 38.66 0.35 -7.62
C ILE A 5 38.66 1.28 -8.83
N ASP A 6 38.69 0.68 -10.02
CA ASP A 6 38.60 1.40 -11.29
C ASP A 6 37.20 2.07 -11.39
N PRO A 7 37.12 3.41 -11.45
CA PRO A 7 35.86 4.14 -11.55
C PRO A 7 35.12 3.92 -12.88
N SER A 8 35.77 3.30 -13.87
CA SER A 8 35.19 2.96 -15.18
C SER A 8 34.28 1.72 -15.12
N HIS A 9 34.28 1.00 -13.99
CA HIS A 9 33.45 -0.18 -13.79
C HIS A 9 32.03 0.22 -13.38
N ARG A 10 31.27 0.84 -14.31
CA ARG A 10 29.83 1.06 -14.14
C ARG A 10 29.17 -0.31 -13.93
N PRO A 11 28.44 -0.56 -12.82
CA PRO A 11 27.68 -1.79 -12.67
C PRO A 11 26.78 -1.95 -13.89
N ARG A 12 26.99 -3.01 -14.66
CA ARG A 12 26.10 -3.38 -15.76
C ARG A 12 24.69 -3.47 -15.16
N GLU A 13 23.68 -2.90 -15.81
CA GLU A 13 22.27 -3.07 -15.41
C GLU A 13 21.88 -4.54 -15.62
N SER A 14 22.27 -5.38 -14.65
CA SER A 14 21.83 -6.75 -14.56
C SER A 14 20.42 -6.74 -14.01
N HIS A 15 19.48 -7.09 -14.87
CA HIS A 15 18.12 -7.36 -14.47
C HIS A 15 18.11 -8.73 -13.79
N ALA A 16 18.16 -8.76 -12.46
CA ALA A 16 17.98 -9.98 -11.71
C ALA A 16 16.49 -10.35 -11.75
N LEU A 17 16.15 -11.38 -12.53
CA LEU A 17 14.83 -11.99 -12.49
C LEU A 17 14.78 -12.91 -11.25
N THR A 18 14.19 -12.42 -10.17
CA THR A 18 13.90 -13.24 -9.00
C THR A 18 12.56 -13.94 -9.21
N MET A 19 12.56 -15.27 -9.16
CA MET A 19 11.31 -16.03 -9.14
C MET A 19 10.51 -15.66 -7.88
N SER A 20 9.21 -15.42 -8.05
CA SER A 20 8.31 -15.16 -6.93
C SER A 20 8.30 -16.37 -6.01
N SER A 21 8.49 -16.15 -4.70
CA SER A 21 8.33 -17.21 -3.72
C SER A 21 6.83 -17.43 -3.44
N PRO A 22 6.42 -18.62 -2.95
CA PRO A 22 5.03 -18.84 -2.54
C PRO A 22 4.54 -17.85 -1.48
N ALA A 23 5.42 -17.39 -0.59
CA ALA A 23 5.09 -16.37 0.41
C ALA A 23 4.80 -15.00 -0.25
N THR A 24 5.57 -14.64 -1.27
CA THR A 24 5.36 -13.42 -2.06
C THR A 24 4.03 -13.50 -2.82
N GLU A 25 3.72 -14.64 -3.45
CA GLU A 25 2.46 -14.84 -4.16
C GLU A 25 1.26 -14.76 -3.21
N GLN A 26 1.36 -15.35 -2.02
CA GLN A 26 0.32 -15.28 -1.00
C GLN A 26 0.11 -13.85 -0.50
N ALA A 27 1.18 -13.09 -0.28
CA ALA A 27 1.09 -11.69 0.10
C ALA A 27 0.43 -10.84 -1.00
N ILE A 28 0.80 -11.06 -2.26
CA ILE A 28 0.19 -10.39 -3.41
C ILE A 28 -1.30 -10.73 -3.49
N PHE A 29 -1.66 -12.00 -3.37
CA PHE A 29 -3.06 -12.44 -3.38
C PHE A 29 -3.85 -11.80 -2.24
N PHE A 30 -3.30 -11.77 -1.03
CA PHE A 30 -3.93 -11.13 0.11
C PHE A 30 -4.17 -9.64 -0.16
N LEU A 31 -3.13 -8.90 -0.55
CA LEU A 31 -3.23 -7.46 -0.81
C LEU A 31 -4.22 -7.14 -1.93
N ARG A 32 -4.25 -7.92 -3.01
CA ARG A 32 -5.20 -7.73 -4.12
C ARG A 32 -6.67 -7.85 -3.70
N ASN A 33 -6.97 -8.62 -2.66
CA ASN A 33 -8.33 -8.88 -2.21
C ASN A 33 -8.72 -8.10 -0.96
N HIS A 34 -7.75 -7.48 -0.28
CA HIS A 34 -7.96 -6.86 1.02
C HIS A 34 -7.45 -5.43 1.11
N ALA A 35 -6.66 -4.94 0.16
CA ALA A 35 -6.00 -3.63 0.30
C ALA A 35 -6.41 -2.66 -0.81
N VAL A 36 -6.65 -1.42 -0.43
CA VAL A 36 -6.79 -0.29 -1.36
C VAL A 36 -5.75 0.78 -1.07
N THR A 37 -5.28 1.42 -2.12
CA THR A 37 -4.47 2.64 -2.02
C THR A 37 -5.36 3.85 -2.20
N MET A 38 -5.21 4.83 -1.33
CA MET A 38 -5.98 6.09 -1.38
C MET A 38 -5.03 7.27 -1.39
N THR A 39 -5.46 8.31 -2.09
CA THR A 39 -4.79 9.61 -2.10
C THR A 39 -5.72 10.66 -1.49
N ALA A 40 -5.21 11.51 -0.61
CA ALA A 40 -5.98 12.64 -0.10
C ALA A 40 -6.26 13.64 -1.24
N ALA A 41 -7.53 14.02 -1.43
CA ALA A 41 -7.95 14.89 -2.53
C ALA A 41 -7.36 16.30 -2.43
N ASP A 42 -7.12 16.77 -1.22
CA ASP A 42 -6.68 18.13 -0.90
C ASP A 42 -5.16 18.28 -0.79
N GLY A 43 -4.38 17.24 -1.13
CA GLY A 43 -2.95 17.27 -1.51
C GLY A 43 -1.93 17.84 -0.50
N VAL A 44 -2.37 18.48 0.58
CA VAL A 44 -1.51 19.32 1.44
C VAL A 44 -1.76 19.08 2.93
N ASN A 45 -2.92 18.55 3.32
CA ASN A 45 -3.20 18.18 4.70
C ASN A 45 -2.84 16.72 4.94
N ALA A 46 -1.71 16.48 5.62
CA ALA A 46 -1.38 15.18 6.18
C ALA A 46 -2.50 14.74 7.16
N THR A 47 -3.50 14.04 6.64
CA THR A 47 -4.61 13.53 7.45
C THR A 47 -4.07 12.36 8.27
N SER A 48 -4.31 12.31 9.57
CA SER A 48 -3.82 11.18 10.35
C SER A 48 -4.45 9.87 9.84
N PRO A 49 -3.73 8.72 9.83
CA PRO A 49 -4.33 7.42 9.48
C PRO A 49 -5.61 7.12 10.27
N MET A 50 -5.69 7.59 11.51
CA MET A 50 -6.90 7.47 12.35
C MET A 50 -8.08 8.26 11.78
N ALA A 51 -7.85 9.51 11.35
CA ALA A 51 -8.89 10.33 10.73
C ALA A 51 -9.39 9.73 9.41
N VAL A 52 -8.48 9.17 8.59
CA VAL A 52 -8.85 8.40 7.39
C VAL A 52 -9.69 7.18 7.75
N GLY A 53 -9.29 6.40 8.76
CA GLY A 53 -10.04 5.24 9.24
C GLY A 53 -11.46 5.62 9.69
N ARG A 54 -11.61 6.71 10.44
CA ARG A 54 -12.92 7.23 10.88
C ARG A 54 -13.79 7.68 9.71
N ALA A 55 -13.21 8.35 8.71
CA ALA A 55 -13.95 8.74 7.51
C ALA A 55 -14.47 7.51 6.76
N LEU A 56 -13.65 6.46 6.63
CA LEU A 56 -14.04 5.20 6.01
C LEU A 56 -15.09 4.44 6.82
N GLU A 57 -15.05 4.49 8.15
CA GLU A 57 -16.08 3.89 8.99
C GLU A 57 -17.47 4.47 8.69
N VAL A 58 -17.56 5.80 8.54
CA VAL A 58 -18.81 6.47 8.16
C VAL A 58 -19.19 6.14 6.71
N GLN A 59 -18.24 6.23 5.77
CA GLN A 59 -18.53 6.08 4.34
C GLN A 59 -18.82 4.64 3.92
N LEU A 60 -18.24 3.65 4.58
CA LEU A 60 -18.34 2.23 4.20
C LEU A 60 -19.18 1.41 5.18
N ALA A 61 -19.55 1.98 6.34
CA ALA A 61 -20.16 1.26 7.46
C ALA A 61 -19.30 0.07 7.93
N VAL A 62 -17.97 0.26 7.97
CA VAL A 62 -16.99 -0.74 8.41
C VAL A 62 -16.29 -0.24 9.67
N SER A 63 -16.35 -0.99 10.76
CA SER A 63 -15.69 -0.62 12.02
C SER A 63 -14.20 -0.35 11.81
N VAL A 64 -13.65 0.71 12.43
CA VAL A 64 -12.21 0.99 12.38
C VAL A 64 -11.37 -0.18 12.92
N SER A 65 -11.91 -0.99 13.83
CA SER A 65 -11.22 -2.20 14.32
C SER A 65 -10.99 -3.27 13.24
N GLN A 66 -11.68 -3.17 12.10
CA GLN A 66 -11.56 -4.06 10.95
C GLN A 66 -10.75 -3.43 9.81
N LEU A 67 -10.14 -2.27 10.06
CA LEU A 67 -9.32 -1.52 9.14
C LEU A 67 -7.92 -1.36 9.72
N ARG A 68 -6.91 -1.54 8.88
CA ARG A 68 -5.55 -1.11 9.17
C ARG A 68 -5.15 -0.05 8.15
N VAL A 69 -5.05 1.19 8.62
CA VAL A 69 -4.64 2.32 7.78
C VAL A 69 -3.19 2.66 8.09
N THR A 70 -2.34 2.68 7.06
CA THR A 70 -0.94 3.09 7.17
C THR A 70 -0.66 4.23 6.20
N ALA A 71 -0.07 5.32 6.70
CA ALA A 71 0.44 6.39 5.86
C ALA A 71 1.79 5.96 5.25
N HIS A 72 1.91 6.10 3.93
CA HIS A 72 3.16 5.85 3.20
C HIS A 72 3.82 7.16 2.73
N HIS A 73 3.00 8.16 2.40
CA HIS A 73 3.38 9.55 2.15
C HIS A 73 2.29 10.47 2.74
N PRO A 74 2.51 11.77 2.97
CA PRO A 74 1.51 12.65 3.59
C PRO A 74 0.13 12.59 2.91
N GLU A 75 0.13 12.36 1.60
CA GLU A 75 -1.05 12.25 0.76
C GLU A 75 -1.47 10.81 0.45
N HIS A 76 -0.66 9.78 0.77
CA HIS A 76 -0.92 8.40 0.36
C HIS A 76 -1.12 7.43 1.53
N TYR A 77 -2.22 6.69 1.48
CA TYR A 77 -2.62 5.72 2.49
C TYR A 77 -2.80 4.33 1.87
N LEU A 78 -2.33 3.32 2.58
CA LEU A 78 -2.71 1.93 2.35
C LEU A 78 -3.74 1.54 3.40
N VAL A 79 -4.89 1.08 2.95
CA VAL A 79 -5.98 0.62 3.81
C VAL A 79 -6.15 -0.87 3.59
N ILE A 80 -5.93 -1.66 4.64
CA ILE A 80 -6.13 -3.11 4.63
C ILE A 80 -7.41 -3.44 5.40
N PHE A 81 -8.34 -4.11 4.75
CA PHE A 81 -9.58 -4.60 5.31
C PHE A 81 -9.38 -6.02 5.86
N SER A 82 -9.87 -6.30 7.07
CA SER A 82 -9.86 -7.66 7.62
C SER A 82 -10.71 -8.65 6.81
N GLN A 83 -11.75 -8.15 6.12
CA GLN A 83 -12.66 -8.96 5.30
C GLN A 83 -12.63 -8.51 3.84
N PRO A 84 -12.56 -9.45 2.87
CA PRO A 84 -12.49 -9.10 1.46
C PRO A 84 -13.79 -8.46 0.94
N THR A 85 -14.94 -8.77 1.56
CA THR A 85 -16.22 -8.13 1.22
C THR A 85 -16.21 -6.62 1.44
N HIS A 86 -15.53 -6.16 2.50
CA HIS A 86 -15.39 -4.73 2.78
C HIS A 86 -14.50 -4.04 1.74
N HIS A 87 -13.44 -4.72 1.29
CA HIS A 87 -12.62 -4.26 0.17
C HIS A 87 -13.44 -4.11 -1.11
N VAL A 88 -14.26 -5.11 -1.48
CA VAL A 88 -15.13 -5.02 -2.67
C VAL A 88 -16.09 -3.84 -2.58
N ASN A 89 -16.69 -3.61 -1.40
CA ASN A 89 -17.56 -2.47 -1.17
C ASN A 89 -16.82 -1.13 -1.28
N ALA A 90 -15.59 -1.06 -0.75
CA ALA A 90 -14.74 0.11 -0.86
C ALA A 90 -14.37 0.42 -2.32
N VAL A 91 -13.93 -0.59 -3.08
CA VAL A 91 -13.62 -0.45 -4.52
C VAL A 91 -14.85 -0.01 -5.32
N ARG A 92 -16.02 -0.60 -5.04
CA ARG A 92 -17.28 -0.21 -5.70
C ARG A 92 -17.66 1.24 -5.41
N ARG A 93 -17.36 1.75 -4.22
CA ARG A 93 -17.62 3.14 -3.81
C ARG A 93 -16.50 4.11 -4.20
N GLY A 94 -15.30 3.61 -4.48
CA GLY A 94 -14.07 4.36 -4.79
C GLY A 94 -14.02 4.97 -6.19
N SER A 95 -15.17 5.21 -6.81
CA SER A 95 -15.30 6.11 -7.96
C SER A 95 -15.79 7.46 -7.44
N ILE A 96 -14.92 8.21 -6.77
CA ILE A 96 -15.17 9.60 -6.36
C ILE A 96 -13.90 10.40 -6.60
#